data_AF-A0A0A0KL61-F1
#
_entry.id   AF-A0A0A0KL61-F1
#
_cell.length_a   1.000
_cell.length_b   1.000
_cell.length_c   1.000
_cell.angle_alpha   90.00
_cell.angle_beta   90.00
_cell.angle_gamma   90.00
#
_symmetry.space_group_name_H-M   'P 1'
#
loop_
_entity.id
_entity.type
_entity.pdbx_description
1 polymer ?
#
loop_
_entity_poly.entity_id
_entity_poly.type
_entity_poly.pdbx_seq_one_letter_code
_entity_poly.pdbx_strand_id
1 'polypeptide(L)'
;MSKVILLGHNDEFRDDRIMRVTVAFNRFGAGLVQRMPRVRFGYAHVANNWYNKWEMYAMGGSADPTIFSQGNYFMAPNDPFSKQVTKREVYESGWKSWKWRSSNDVFMNGAYFIPTGWGSCTPFYTQAQAFPVAHGSLAPLLTIAAGPLRCVLAKPC
;
A
#
# COMPACT_ATOMS: atom_id res chain seq x y z
N MET A 1 -1.82 -6.06 -19.08
CA MET A 1 -1.11 -5.64 -17.84
C MET A 1 -2.11 -4.94 -16.91
N SER A 2 -2.30 -5.45 -15.69
CA SER A 2 -3.19 -4.83 -14.70
C SER A 2 -2.55 -3.59 -14.04
N LYS A 3 -3.34 -2.53 -13.82
CA LYS A 3 -2.95 -1.30 -13.10
C LYS A 3 -4.05 -1.03 -12.09
N VAL A 4 -3.74 -1.08 -10.79
CA VAL A 4 -4.76 -1.16 -9.74
C VAL A 4 -5.19 0.23 -9.25
N ILE A 5 -4.33 0.93 -8.50
CA ILE A 5 -4.63 2.24 -7.90
C ILE A 5 -3.47 3.21 -8.21
N LEU A 6 -3.79 4.33 -8.86
CA LEU A 6 -2.87 5.45 -9.08
C LEU A 6 -3.34 6.67 -8.30
N LEU A 7 -2.50 7.17 -7.40
CA LEU A 7 -2.74 8.35 -6.59
C LEU A 7 -1.77 9.45 -7.04
N GLY A 8 -2.28 10.45 -7.74
CA GLY A 8 -1.50 11.50 -8.40
C GLY A 8 -1.11 11.15 -9.84
N HIS A 9 -1.52 12.00 -10.78
CA HIS A 9 -1.43 11.70 -12.22
C HIS A 9 -0.08 12.07 -12.84
N ASN A 10 0.45 13.25 -12.52
CA ASN A 10 1.63 13.85 -13.16
C ASN A 10 2.74 14.09 -12.12
N ASP A 11 3.99 13.82 -12.51
CA ASP A 11 5.19 14.06 -11.70
C ASP A 11 5.55 15.56 -11.58
N GLU A 12 4.86 16.44 -12.30
CA GLU A 12 5.02 17.91 -12.23
C GLU A 12 3.89 18.62 -11.49
N PHE A 13 2.77 17.94 -11.21
CA PHE A 13 1.60 18.54 -10.59
C PHE A 13 1.75 18.58 -9.05
N ARG A 14 2.48 19.59 -8.58
CA ARG A 14 2.89 19.71 -7.17
C ARG A 14 1.75 19.94 -6.18
N ASP A 15 0.56 20.30 -6.64
CA ASP A 15 -0.60 20.51 -5.78
C ASP A 15 -1.05 19.20 -5.11
N ASP A 16 -0.73 18.04 -5.70
CA ASP A 16 -0.99 16.73 -5.08
C ASP A 16 -0.20 16.50 -3.77
N ARG A 17 0.73 17.38 -3.38
CA ARG A 17 1.42 17.30 -2.08
C ARG A 17 0.47 17.36 -0.88
N ILE A 18 -0.70 17.98 -1.03
CA ILE A 18 -1.71 18.04 0.04
C ILE A 18 -2.57 16.77 0.11
N MET A 19 -2.50 15.91 -0.90
CA MET A 19 -3.27 14.67 -0.96
C MET A 19 -2.92 13.77 0.24
N ARG A 20 -3.95 13.26 0.91
CA ARG A 20 -3.83 12.29 2.00
C ARG A 20 -4.82 11.17 1.76
N VAL A 21 -4.31 9.95 1.59
CA VAL A 21 -5.13 8.77 1.30
C VAL A 21 -4.87 7.69 2.35
N THR A 22 -5.94 7.02 2.75
CA THR A 22 -5.86 5.79 3.56
C THR A 22 -6.33 4.63 2.69
N VAL A 23 -5.48 3.63 2.51
CA VAL A 23 -5.82 2.37 1.84
C VAL A 23 -5.86 1.32 2.94
N ALA A 24 -7.04 0.88 3.35
CA ALA A 24 -7.17 -0.05 4.46
C ALA A 24 -8.17 -1.19 4.21
N PHE A 25 -7.89 -2.33 4.81
CA PHE A 25 -8.74 -3.52 4.82
C PHE A 25 -9.08 -4.09 3.42
N ASN A 26 -8.20 -3.91 2.43
CA ASN A 26 -8.38 -4.44 1.08
C ASN A 26 -7.74 -5.83 0.91
N ARG A 27 -8.30 -6.63 -0.01
CA ARG A 27 -7.65 -7.84 -0.53
C ARG A 27 -7.13 -7.61 -1.95
N PHE A 28 -5.81 -7.59 -2.08
CA PHE A 28 -5.11 -7.57 -3.35
C PHE A 28 -4.72 -8.99 -3.73
N GLY A 29 -5.56 -9.61 -4.59
CA GLY A 29 -5.42 -11.01 -5.00
C GLY A 29 -4.28 -11.29 -5.98
N ALA A 30 -4.11 -12.57 -6.30
CA ALA A 30 -3.11 -13.05 -7.26
C ALA A 30 -3.41 -12.54 -8.68
N GLY A 31 -2.34 -12.37 -9.48
CA GLY A 31 -2.44 -11.88 -10.86
C GLY A 31 -2.52 -10.34 -10.98
N LEU A 32 -2.50 -9.63 -9.86
CA LEU A 32 -2.34 -8.17 -9.87
C LEU A 32 -0.88 -7.82 -10.18
N VAL A 33 -0.67 -7.09 -11.27
CA VAL A 33 0.69 -6.76 -11.71
C VAL A 33 1.35 -5.75 -10.77
N GLN A 34 0.68 -4.62 -10.52
CA GLN A 34 1.31 -3.48 -9.83
C GLN A 34 0.33 -2.40 -9.34
N ARG A 35 0.86 -1.45 -8.57
CA ARG A 35 0.22 -0.18 -8.13
C ARG A 35 -0.87 -0.37 -7.08
N MET A 36 -0.55 -0.97 -5.95
CA MET A 36 -1.46 -1.22 -4.84
C MET A 36 -1.02 -0.52 -3.53
N PRO A 37 -0.84 0.81 -3.48
CA PRO A 37 -1.02 1.80 -4.55
C PRO A 37 0.30 2.19 -5.26
N ARG A 38 0.21 2.99 -6.34
CA ARG A 38 1.31 3.85 -6.81
C ARG A 38 1.01 5.31 -6.49
N VAL A 39 1.91 5.99 -5.79
CA VAL A 39 1.69 7.33 -5.23
C VAL A 39 2.65 8.36 -5.82
N ARG A 40 2.19 9.60 -5.96
CA ARG A 40 3.02 10.77 -6.24
C ARG A 40 2.75 11.90 -5.26
N PHE A 41 3.83 12.60 -4.86
CA PHE A 41 3.84 13.75 -3.95
C PHE A 41 3.23 13.55 -2.56
N GLY A 42 1.92 13.29 -2.48
CA GLY A 42 1.16 13.26 -1.24
C GLY A 42 1.50 12.11 -0.30
N TYR A 43 0.58 11.87 0.62
CA TYR A 43 0.71 10.89 1.69
C TYR A 43 -0.25 9.72 1.50
N ALA A 44 0.26 8.50 1.66
CA ALA A 44 -0.54 7.28 1.73
C ALA A 44 -0.26 6.50 3.02
N HIS A 45 -1.29 6.33 3.86
CA HIS A 45 -1.29 5.33 4.92
C HIS A 45 -1.93 4.05 4.38
N VAL A 46 -1.14 2.97 4.33
CA VAL A 46 -1.54 1.66 3.82
C VAL A 46 -1.62 0.72 5.01
N ALA A 47 -2.84 0.40 5.46
CA ALA A 47 -3.07 -0.23 6.76
C ALA A 47 -3.89 -1.54 6.68
N ASN A 48 -3.42 -2.62 7.31
CA ASN A 48 -4.15 -3.90 7.42
C ASN A 48 -4.74 -4.44 6.09
N ASN A 49 -4.03 -4.28 4.98
CA ASN A 49 -4.38 -4.91 3.71
C ASN A 49 -3.70 -6.28 3.56
N TRP A 50 -4.32 -7.15 2.78
CA TRP A 50 -3.78 -8.46 2.42
C TRP A 50 -3.33 -8.48 0.96
N TYR A 51 -2.05 -8.79 0.73
CA TYR A 51 -1.43 -8.86 -0.58
C TYR A 51 -1.01 -10.28 -0.89
N ASN A 52 -1.43 -10.80 -2.04
CA ASN A 52 -1.15 -12.17 -2.44
C ASN A 52 -0.60 -12.22 -3.86
N LYS A 53 0.67 -12.61 -4.01
CA LYS A 53 1.33 -12.96 -5.27
C LYS A 53 1.15 -11.91 -6.38
N TRP A 54 1.68 -10.71 -6.14
CA TRP A 54 1.82 -9.68 -7.20
C TRP A 54 2.81 -10.12 -8.29
N GLU A 55 2.71 -9.57 -9.50
CA GLU A 55 3.60 -9.95 -10.61
C GLU A 55 4.81 -9.04 -10.80
N MET A 56 4.77 -7.78 -10.33
CA MET A 56 5.91 -6.86 -10.45
C MET A 56 6.25 -6.16 -9.13
N TYR A 57 5.29 -5.49 -8.50
CA TYR A 57 5.45 -4.91 -7.17
C TYR A 57 4.08 -4.70 -6.51
N ALA A 58 4.05 -4.67 -5.19
CA ALA A 58 2.83 -4.31 -4.47
C ALA A 58 2.65 -2.79 -4.45
N MET A 59 3.56 -2.06 -3.82
CA MET A 59 3.47 -0.61 -3.61
C MET A 59 4.59 0.13 -4.34
N GLY A 60 4.30 1.32 -4.83
CA GLY A 60 5.33 2.12 -5.48
C GLY A 60 5.03 3.60 -5.53
N GLY A 61 5.89 4.34 -6.23
CA GLY A 61 5.70 5.77 -6.35
C GLY A 61 6.83 6.48 -7.08
N SER A 62 6.56 7.74 -7.42
CA SER A 62 7.49 8.69 -8.03
C SER A 62 7.20 10.09 -7.50
N ALA A 63 8.10 11.07 -7.74
CA ALA A 63 7.93 12.45 -7.28
C ALA A 63 7.73 12.61 -5.75
N ASP A 64 8.59 11.95 -4.95
CA ASP A 64 8.70 12.13 -3.49
C ASP A 64 7.39 11.95 -2.68
N PRO A 65 6.69 10.81 -2.80
CA PRO A 65 5.54 10.52 -1.97
C PRO A 65 5.99 10.03 -0.59
N THR A 66 5.17 10.28 0.43
CA THR A 66 5.30 9.61 1.74
C THR A 66 4.38 8.41 1.79
N ILE A 67 4.94 7.22 2.07
CA ILE A 67 4.19 5.97 2.18
C ILE A 67 4.44 5.36 3.55
N PHE A 68 3.38 5.19 4.32
CA PHE A 68 3.42 4.46 5.58
C PHE A 68 2.66 3.15 5.45
N SER A 69 3.39 2.04 5.42
CA SER A 69 2.85 0.69 5.46
C SER A 69 2.77 0.24 6.92
N GLN A 70 1.57 -0.13 7.37
CA GLN A 70 1.33 -0.55 8.74
C GLN A 70 0.43 -1.78 8.84
N GLY A 71 0.91 -2.85 9.48
CA GLY A 71 0.09 -4.03 9.76
C GLY A 71 -0.44 -4.76 8.53
N ASN A 72 0.20 -4.66 7.38
CA ASN A 72 -0.17 -5.38 6.16
C ASN A 72 0.40 -6.80 6.16
N TYR A 73 -0.19 -7.67 5.34
CA TYR A 73 0.31 -9.02 5.11
C TYR A 73 0.71 -9.18 3.65
N PHE A 74 1.99 -9.48 3.41
CA PHE A 74 2.57 -9.65 2.08
C PHE A 74 2.98 -11.10 1.84
N MET A 75 2.25 -11.80 0.99
CA MET A 75 2.67 -13.10 0.45
C MET A 75 3.28 -12.89 -0.93
N ALA A 76 4.61 -12.94 -1.02
CA ALA A 76 5.30 -12.81 -2.31
C ALA A 76 4.98 -13.98 -3.26
N PRO A 77 5.02 -13.77 -4.59
CA PRO A 77 4.99 -14.84 -5.59
C PRO A 77 6.21 -15.77 -5.45
N ASN A 78 6.20 -16.91 -6.13
CA ASN A 78 7.35 -17.83 -6.13
C ASN A 78 8.52 -17.32 -6.98
N ASP A 79 8.25 -16.41 -7.92
CA ASP A 79 9.27 -15.74 -8.73
C ASP A 79 10.29 -15.01 -7.83
N PRO A 80 11.59 -15.36 -7.91
CA PRO A 80 12.63 -14.70 -7.13
C PRO A 80 12.84 -13.23 -7.49
N PHE A 81 12.43 -12.78 -8.67
CA PHE A 81 12.56 -11.38 -9.10
C PHE A 81 11.44 -10.47 -8.58
N SER A 82 10.39 -11.06 -7.97
CA SER A 82 9.19 -10.35 -7.54
C SER A 82 8.99 -10.40 -6.02
N LYS A 83 10.09 -10.40 -5.25
CA LYS A 83 10.08 -10.47 -3.77
C LYS A 83 9.97 -9.10 -3.09
N GLN A 84 10.46 -8.05 -3.73
CA GLN A 84 10.42 -6.71 -3.16
C GLN A 84 9.00 -6.15 -3.24
N VAL A 85 8.45 -5.75 -2.09
CA VAL A 85 7.11 -5.14 -1.99
C VAL A 85 7.07 -3.76 -2.67
N THR A 86 8.18 -3.01 -2.56
CA THR A 86 8.30 -1.61 -2.95
C THR A 86 8.98 -1.42 -4.30
N LYS A 87 8.46 -0.55 -5.18
CA LYS A 87 9.16 -0.07 -6.38
C LYS A 87 9.18 1.46 -6.49
N ARG A 88 10.37 2.04 -6.61
CA ARG A 88 10.57 3.47 -6.89
C ARG A 88 10.67 3.65 -8.40
N GLU A 89 9.78 4.44 -8.96
CA GLU A 89 9.67 4.67 -10.41
C GLU A 89 10.48 5.92 -10.78
N VAL A 90 11.81 5.86 -10.63
CA VAL A 90 12.74 6.95 -10.98
C VAL A 90 14.04 6.41 -11.58
N TYR A 91 14.63 7.19 -12.49
CA TYR A 91 15.94 6.92 -13.07
C TYR A 91 17.10 7.55 -12.28
N GLU A 92 16.83 8.61 -11.53
CA GLU A 92 17.85 9.43 -10.85
C GLU A 92 18.05 9.10 -9.37
N SER A 93 19.17 9.57 -8.83
CA SER A 93 19.47 9.57 -7.40
C SER A 93 18.57 10.59 -6.67
N GLY A 94 18.08 10.23 -5.48
CA GLY A 94 17.26 11.13 -4.65
C GLY A 94 16.17 10.41 -3.85
N TRP A 95 15.69 9.26 -4.33
CA TRP A 95 14.63 8.50 -3.65
C TRP A 95 15.00 8.00 -2.25
N LYS A 96 16.28 7.99 -1.89
CA LYS A 96 16.75 7.60 -0.55
C LYS A 96 16.24 8.53 0.55
N SER A 97 15.89 9.78 0.23
CA SER A 97 15.29 10.73 1.18
C SER A 97 13.77 10.54 1.33
N TRP A 98 13.11 9.86 0.38
CA TRP A 98 11.66 9.68 0.39
C TRP A 98 11.23 8.84 1.58
N LYS A 99 10.20 9.29 2.29
CA LYS A 99 9.75 8.69 3.54
C LYS A 99 8.86 7.48 3.30
N TRP A 100 9.47 6.30 3.20
CA TRP A 100 8.78 5.03 3.01
C TRP A 100 9.07 4.13 4.20
N ARG A 101 8.05 3.85 5.01
CA ARG A 101 8.21 3.14 6.29
C ARG A 101 7.26 1.95 6.36
N SER A 102 7.72 0.90 7.04
CA SER A 102 6.98 -0.32 7.33
C SER A 102 6.93 -0.50 8.85
N SER A 103 5.78 -0.88 9.41
CA SER A 103 5.60 -1.12 10.85
C SER A 103 4.59 -2.26 11.06
N ASN A 104 4.95 -3.27 11.85
CA ASN A 104 4.10 -4.43 12.14
C ASN A 104 3.59 -5.21 10.91
N ASP A 105 4.22 -5.00 9.74
CA ASP A 105 3.93 -5.75 8.53
C ASP A 105 4.46 -7.19 8.65
N VAL A 106 3.75 -8.13 8.04
CA VAL A 106 4.16 -9.53 7.94
C VAL A 106 4.59 -9.84 6.51
N PHE A 107 5.79 -10.39 6.37
CA PHE A 107 6.38 -10.74 5.09
C PHE A 107 6.55 -12.25 4.98
N MET A 108 5.96 -12.84 3.95
CA MET A 108 5.95 -14.28 3.72
C MET A 108 6.55 -14.62 2.36
N ASN A 109 7.08 -15.84 2.25
CA ASN A 109 7.69 -16.37 1.02
C ASN A 109 8.84 -15.49 0.48
N GLY A 110 9.66 -14.95 1.39
CA GLY A 110 10.79 -14.09 1.05
C GLY A 110 10.40 -12.66 0.65
N ALA A 111 9.14 -12.24 0.85
CA ALA A 111 8.77 -10.84 0.70
C ALA A 111 9.65 -9.94 1.58
N TYR A 112 9.93 -8.72 1.13
CA TYR A 112 10.60 -7.73 1.96
C TYR A 112 10.27 -6.30 1.53
N PHE A 113 10.41 -5.38 2.47
CA PHE A 113 10.22 -3.95 2.28
C PHE A 113 11.56 -3.24 2.48
N ILE A 114 11.94 -2.36 1.56
CA ILE A 114 13.12 -1.50 1.74
C ILE A 114 12.64 -0.14 2.26
N PRO A 115 12.88 0.21 3.54
CA PRO A 115 12.52 1.52 4.07
C PRO A 115 13.51 2.61 3.66
N THR A 116 13.01 3.85 3.54
CA THR A 116 13.81 5.05 3.23
C THR A 116 13.27 6.27 3.96
N GLY A 117 14.08 7.33 4.01
CA GLY A 117 13.75 8.56 4.69
C GLY A 117 13.75 8.43 6.22
N TRP A 118 14.06 9.55 6.88
CA TRP A 118 14.06 9.69 8.33
C TRP A 118 12.84 10.50 8.80
N GLY A 119 12.51 10.35 10.09
CA GLY A 119 11.40 11.06 10.73
C GLY A 119 10.11 10.25 10.80
N SER A 120 9.10 10.84 11.46
CA SER A 120 7.80 10.22 11.64
C SER A 120 7.02 10.14 10.32
N CYS A 121 6.34 9.02 10.12
CA CYS A 121 5.35 8.81 9.07
C CYS A 121 3.96 8.56 9.64
N THR A 122 3.78 8.80 10.94
CA THR A 122 2.49 8.64 11.62
C THR A 122 1.44 9.51 10.93
N PRO A 123 0.26 8.95 10.63
CA PRO A 123 -0.80 9.72 9.98
C PRO A 123 -1.30 10.84 10.90
N PHE A 124 -1.50 12.02 10.33
CA PHE A 124 -2.11 13.16 11.02
C PHE A 124 -3.64 13.02 11.02
N TYR A 125 -4.15 12.01 11.70
CA TYR A 125 -5.58 11.80 11.85
C TYR A 125 -6.15 12.69 12.96
N THR A 126 -7.32 13.25 12.70
CA THR A 126 -8.21 13.70 13.77
C THR A 126 -8.75 12.49 14.53
N GLN A 127 -9.30 12.71 15.72
CA GLN A 127 -9.89 11.63 16.52
C GLN A 127 -10.98 10.85 15.76
N ALA A 128 -11.76 11.54 14.93
CA ALA A 128 -12.82 10.91 14.11
C ALA A 128 -12.26 10.09 12.93
N GLN A 129 -11.03 10.36 12.49
CA GLN A 129 -10.37 9.64 11.40
C GLN A 129 -9.50 8.48 11.90
N ALA A 130 -9.13 8.50 13.18
CA ALA A 130 -8.25 7.50 13.76
C ALA A 130 -8.95 6.14 13.87
N PHE A 131 -8.20 5.08 13.59
CA PHE A 131 -8.66 3.70 13.74
C PHE A 131 -7.49 2.84 14.22
N PRO A 132 -7.77 1.74 14.95
CA PRO A 132 -6.72 0.83 15.39
C PRO A 132 -6.15 0.07 14.19
N VAL A 133 -4.82 -0.08 14.16
CA VAL A 133 -4.12 -0.89 13.17
C VAL A 133 -3.56 -2.13 13.87
N ALA A 134 -4.04 -3.30 13.47
CA ALA A 134 -3.62 -4.58 14.02
C ALA A 134 -2.25 -5.04 13.49
N HIS A 135 -1.66 -6.06 14.11
CA HIS A 135 -0.48 -6.73 13.56
C HIS A 135 -0.80 -7.42 12.21
N GLY A 136 0.17 -7.45 11.30
CA GLY A 136 -0.01 -7.97 9.94
C GLY A 136 -0.51 -9.40 9.84
N SER A 137 -0.25 -10.25 10.85
CA SER A 137 -0.77 -11.62 10.89
C SER A 137 -2.30 -11.70 10.91
N LEU A 138 -2.99 -10.64 11.34
CA LEU A 138 -4.45 -10.57 11.39
C LEU A 138 -5.07 -9.99 10.11
N ALA A 139 -4.29 -9.38 9.22
CA ALA A 139 -4.82 -8.79 7.98
C ALA A 139 -5.61 -9.79 7.09
N PRO A 140 -5.21 -11.07 6.94
CA PRO A 140 -6.03 -12.05 6.22
C PRO A 140 -7.44 -12.23 6.81
N LEU A 141 -7.56 -12.22 8.15
CA LEU A 141 -8.83 -12.35 8.85
C LEU A 141 -9.65 -11.06 8.77
N LEU A 142 -9.03 -9.91 9.03
CA LEU A 142 -9.68 -8.60 8.99
C LEU A 142 -10.26 -8.26 7.61
N THR A 143 -9.73 -8.86 6.56
CA THR A 143 -10.15 -8.62 5.17
C THR A 143 -11.00 -9.74 4.58
N ILE A 144 -11.49 -10.70 5.39
CA ILE A 144 -12.26 -11.85 4.89
C ILE A 144 -13.55 -11.45 4.18
N ALA A 145 -14.16 -10.34 4.60
CA ALA A 145 -15.38 -9.79 4.02
C ALA A 145 -15.11 -8.72 2.94
N ALA A 146 -13.87 -8.55 2.48
CA ALA A 146 -13.56 -7.59 1.42
C ALA A 146 -14.27 -7.97 0.11
N GLY A 147 -14.83 -6.97 -0.57
CA GLY A 147 -15.65 -7.14 -1.77
C GLY A 147 -17.07 -6.62 -1.56
N PRO A 148 -17.96 -6.80 -2.55
CA PRO A 148 -19.35 -6.40 -2.41
C PRO A 148 -20.04 -7.19 -1.30
N LEU A 149 -20.94 -6.54 -0.58
CA LEU A 149 -21.85 -7.23 0.34
C LEU A 149 -22.67 -8.26 -0.44
N ARG A 150 -22.89 -9.43 0.17
CA ARG A 150 -23.79 -10.42 -0.41
C ARG A 150 -25.21 -9.89 -0.32
N CYS A 151 -25.75 -9.44 -1.45
CA CYS A 151 -27.14 -9.00 -1.54
C CYS A 151 -28.09 -10.21 -1.44
N VAL A 152 -29.12 -10.06 -0.63
CA VAL A 152 -30.25 -11.00 -0.57
C VAL A 152 -31.42 -10.34 -1.31
N LEU A 153 -32.07 -11.09 -2.20
CA LEU A 153 -33.24 -10.59 -2.93
C LEU A 153 -34.27 -10.00 -1.95
N ALA A 154 -34.78 -8.80 -2.27
CA ALA A 154 -35.74 -8.04 -1.47
C ALA A 154 -35.26 -7.55 -0.08
N LYS A 155 -33.95 -7.49 0.18
CA LYS A 155 -33.38 -6.76 1.33
C LYS A 155 -32.46 -5.63 0.84
N PRO A 156 -32.43 -4.48 1.54
CA PRO A 156 -31.42 -3.45 1.27
C PRO A 156 -30.03 -4.06 1.37
N CYS A 157 -29.21 -3.76 0.37
CA CYS A 157 -27.77 -3.74 0.47
C CYS A 157 -27.39 -2.29 0.85
#